data_AF-A0A0A2M052-F1
#
_entry.id   AF-A0A0A2M052-F1
#
_cell.length_a   1.000
_cell.length_b   1.000
_cell.length_c   1.000
_cell.angle_alpha   90.00
_cell.angle_beta   90.00
_cell.angle_gamma   90.00
#
_symmetry.space_group_name_H-M   'P 1'
#
loop_
_entity.id
_entity.type
_entity.pdbx_description
1 polymer ?
#
loop_
_entity_poly.entity_id
_entity_poly.type
_entity_poly.pdbx_seq_one_letter_code
_entity_poly.pdbx_strand_id
1 'polypeptide(L)'
;MFKKIFSLLFFLFSNQFLYSQNIDKLEFKKTINSEISNSIANYLHSNNETNKKKLDSIKSIERNLLKSKIIGLWKFETVKCPDCVKGKKKHKNKMKYILVTNDEIIFYQRKISLKNIARKEKIIFTDKFDWYSGVTDLLFDDKSIWSIQIDDTGKYLKIYNSGVEYENSRGLIVSGVSINYYKKIK
;
A
#
# COMPACT_ATOMS: atom_id res chain seq x y z
N MET A 1 7.05 0.44 55.80
CA MET A 1 8.11 0.71 54.80
C MET A 1 8.06 -0.22 53.57
N PHE A 2 6.90 -0.84 53.23
CA PHE A 2 6.80 -1.87 52.18
C PHE A 2 5.84 -1.54 51.02
N LYS A 3 5.20 -0.35 51.01
CA LYS A 3 4.21 0.03 49.97
C LYS A 3 4.79 0.77 48.74
N LYS A 4 6.07 1.15 48.72
CA LYS A 4 6.68 1.93 47.62
C LYS A 4 7.37 1.09 46.54
N ILE A 5 7.62 -0.20 46.75
CA ILE A 5 8.39 -1.04 45.82
C ILE A 5 7.50 -1.68 44.73
N PHE A 6 6.23 -1.95 45.03
CA PHE A 6 5.31 -2.55 44.05
C PHE A 6 4.84 -1.58 42.95
N SER A 7 4.89 -0.26 43.20
CA SER A 7 4.53 0.76 42.21
C SER A 7 5.60 0.95 41.13
N LEU A 8 6.86 0.62 41.40
CA LEU A 8 7.95 0.79 40.42
C LEU A 8 8.05 -0.40 39.45
N LEU A 9 7.70 -1.60 39.92
CA LEU A 9 7.69 -2.81 39.08
C LEU A 9 6.51 -2.87 38.11
N PHE A 10 5.37 -2.27 38.44
CA PHE A 10 4.24 -2.16 37.50
C PHE A 10 4.47 -1.09 36.40
N PHE A 11 5.32 -0.10 36.66
CA PHE A 11 5.74 0.90 35.66
C PHE A 11 6.83 0.40 34.71
N LEU A 12 7.55 -0.67 35.07
CA LEU A 12 8.55 -1.30 34.22
C LEU A 12 7.95 -2.41 33.32
N PHE A 13 6.83 -3.02 33.72
CA PHE A 13 6.11 -3.99 32.86
C PHE A 13 5.16 -3.35 31.83
N SER A 14 4.86 -2.06 31.93
CA SER A 14 3.93 -1.37 31.01
C SER A 14 4.61 -0.58 29.88
N ASN A 15 5.95 -0.45 29.88
CA ASN A 15 6.67 0.37 28.89
C ASN A 15 7.63 -0.40 27.96
N GLN A 16 7.63 -1.72 27.98
CA GLN A 16 8.44 -2.53 27.05
C GLN A 16 7.64 -3.49 26.16
N PHE A 17 6.33 -3.28 26.02
CA PHE A 17 5.66 -3.58 24.74
C PHE A 17 6.12 -2.53 23.71
N LEU A 18 7.41 -2.62 23.37
CA LEU A 18 7.98 -2.03 22.18
C LEU A 18 7.16 -2.58 21.02
N TYR A 19 6.22 -1.76 20.56
CA TYR A 19 5.51 -1.86 19.30
C TYR A 19 6.53 -1.74 18.16
N SER A 20 7.38 -2.75 18.03
CA SER A 20 8.09 -3.10 16.82
C SER A 20 7.29 -4.25 16.24
N GLN A 21 6.17 -3.92 15.59
CA GLN A 21 5.50 -4.93 14.78
C GLN A 21 6.47 -5.29 13.66
N ASN A 22 7.00 -6.52 13.70
CA ASN A 22 7.72 -7.11 12.60
C ASN A 22 6.78 -7.16 11.40
N ILE A 23 6.82 -6.11 10.58
CA ILE A 23 6.07 -6.02 9.32
C ILE A 23 6.45 -7.16 8.38
N ASP A 24 7.63 -7.77 8.57
CA ASP A 24 8.08 -8.98 7.88
C ASP A 24 7.22 -10.22 8.17
N LYS A 25 6.39 -10.22 9.23
CA LYS A 25 5.41 -11.29 9.53
C LYS A 25 4.02 -11.01 8.96
N LEU A 26 3.80 -9.86 8.33
CA LEU A 26 2.50 -9.52 7.75
C LEU A 26 2.36 -10.16 6.38
N GLU A 27 1.30 -10.93 6.21
CA GLU A 27 0.89 -11.40 4.89
C GLU A 27 0.11 -10.29 4.19
N PHE A 28 0.81 -9.60 3.28
CA PHE A 28 0.16 -8.67 2.36
C PHE A 28 -0.34 -9.45 1.16
N LYS A 29 -1.66 -9.56 1.04
CA LYS A 29 -2.25 -10.15 -0.16
C LYS A 29 -2.29 -9.09 -1.25
N LYS A 30 -1.52 -9.34 -2.30
CA LYS A 30 -1.83 -8.73 -3.59
C LYS A 30 -3.14 -9.35 -4.07
N THR A 31 -3.98 -8.55 -4.70
CA THR A 31 -5.17 -9.02 -5.41
C THR A 31 -4.78 -9.75 -6.70
N ILE A 32 -3.86 -10.70 -6.61
CA ILE A 32 -3.45 -11.58 -7.67
C ILE A 32 -3.58 -12.98 -7.08
N ASN A 33 -4.78 -13.54 -7.14
CA ASN A 33 -4.95 -14.98 -7.05
C ASN A 33 -4.71 -15.59 -8.45
N SER A 34 -4.59 -16.91 -8.52
CA SER A 34 -4.35 -17.63 -9.78
C SER A 34 -5.42 -17.32 -10.86
N GLU A 35 -6.65 -17.06 -10.45
CA GLU A 35 -7.75 -16.71 -11.36
C GLU A 35 -7.55 -15.35 -12.04
N ILE A 36 -7.09 -14.35 -11.29
CA ILE A 36 -6.77 -13.02 -11.80
C ILE A 36 -5.58 -13.11 -12.77
N SER A 37 -4.51 -13.82 -12.39
CA SER A 37 -3.36 -14.05 -13.26
C SER A 37 -3.76 -14.71 -14.57
N ASN A 38 -4.58 -15.76 -14.51
CA ASN A 38 -5.06 -16.47 -15.69
C ASN A 38 -5.93 -15.58 -16.57
N SER A 39 -6.76 -14.73 -15.96
CA SER A 39 -7.63 -13.82 -16.73
C SER A 39 -6.85 -12.72 -17.43
N ILE A 40 -5.82 -12.17 -16.78
CA ILE A 40 -4.87 -11.24 -17.41
C ILE A 40 -4.13 -11.96 -18.54
N ALA A 41 -3.58 -13.15 -18.30
CA ALA A 41 -2.82 -13.93 -19.29
C ALA A 41 -3.66 -14.21 -20.55
N ASN A 42 -4.90 -14.67 -20.37
CA ASN A 42 -5.81 -14.98 -21.48
C ASN A 42 -6.17 -13.73 -22.29
N TYR A 43 -6.38 -12.60 -21.61
CA TYR A 43 -6.61 -11.31 -22.26
C TYR A 43 -5.39 -10.87 -23.07
N LEU A 44 -4.19 -10.94 -22.49
CA LEU A 44 -2.94 -10.57 -23.18
C LEU A 44 -2.65 -11.47 -24.39
N HIS A 45 -3.01 -12.76 -24.32
CA HIS A 45 -2.70 -13.72 -25.38
C HIS A 45 -3.66 -13.62 -26.58
N SER A 46 -4.96 -13.44 -26.34
CA SER A 46 -5.99 -13.57 -27.38
C SER A 46 -6.79 -12.31 -27.66
N ASN A 47 -6.79 -11.35 -26.72
CA ASN A 47 -7.54 -10.09 -26.77
C ASN A 47 -8.98 -10.21 -27.35
N ASN A 48 -9.67 -11.31 -27.07
CA ASN A 48 -11.02 -11.53 -27.54
C ASN A 48 -12.06 -10.96 -26.56
N GLU A 49 -13.27 -10.70 -27.06
CA GLU A 49 -14.33 -10.03 -26.32
C GLU A 49 -14.74 -10.80 -25.05
N THR A 50 -14.75 -12.14 -25.10
CA THR A 50 -15.07 -12.99 -23.95
C THR A 50 -14.07 -12.81 -22.81
N ASN A 51 -12.77 -12.85 -23.12
CA ASN A 51 -11.70 -12.66 -22.13
C ASN A 51 -11.68 -11.23 -21.58
N LYS A 52 -11.96 -10.25 -22.44
CA LYS A 52 -12.11 -8.84 -22.03
C LYS A 52 -13.25 -8.68 -21.02
N LYS A 53 -14.44 -9.20 -21.31
CA LYS A 53 -15.60 -9.16 -20.39
C LYS A 53 -15.29 -9.83 -19.06
N LYS A 54 -14.65 -11.00 -19.07
CA LYS A 54 -14.24 -11.69 -17.85
C LYS A 54 -13.29 -10.84 -17.02
N LEU A 55 -12.26 -10.27 -17.65
CA LEU A 55 -11.31 -9.39 -16.97
C LEU A 55 -12.00 -8.13 -16.42
N ASP A 56 -12.92 -7.52 -17.15
CA ASP A 56 -13.67 -6.33 -16.71
C ASP A 56 -14.57 -6.63 -15.49
N SER A 57 -15.20 -7.80 -15.43
CA SER A 57 -15.94 -8.24 -14.24
C SER A 57 -15.03 -8.39 -13.02
N ILE A 58 -13.87 -9.03 -13.19
CA ILE A 58 -12.86 -9.18 -12.14
C ILE A 58 -12.36 -7.81 -11.67
N LYS A 59 -12.00 -6.92 -12.60
CA LYS A 59 -11.58 -5.55 -12.28
C LYS A 59 -12.63 -4.84 -11.42
N SER A 60 -13.90 -4.88 -11.82
CA SER A 60 -14.98 -4.20 -11.08
C SER A 60 -15.07 -4.69 -9.63
N ILE A 61 -15.11 -6.01 -9.43
CA ILE A 61 -15.20 -6.63 -8.10
C ILE A 61 -13.98 -6.25 -7.25
N GLU A 62 -12.78 -6.45 -7.78
CA GLU A 62 -11.54 -6.27 -7.03
C GLU A 62 -11.22 -4.81 -6.71
N ARG A 63 -11.53 -3.90 -7.64
CA ARG A 63 -11.35 -2.45 -7.44
C ARG A 63 -12.31 -1.92 -6.38
N ASN A 64 -13.56 -2.39 -6.37
CA ASN A 64 -14.55 -2.02 -5.34
C ASN A 64 -14.18 -2.60 -3.97
N LEU A 65 -13.72 -3.86 -3.94
CA LEU A 65 -13.25 -4.51 -2.72
C LEU A 65 -12.00 -3.81 -2.16
N LEU A 66 -11.03 -3.45 -3.00
CA LEU A 66 -9.88 -2.68 -2.53
C LEU A 66 -10.32 -1.33 -1.97
N LYS A 67 -11.12 -0.54 -2.72
CA LYS A 67 -11.62 0.77 -2.29
C LYS A 67 -12.26 0.71 -0.90
N SER A 68 -13.18 -0.21 -0.68
CA SER A 68 -13.86 -0.34 0.62
C SER A 68 -12.91 -0.67 1.77
N LYS A 69 -11.86 -1.47 1.51
CA LYS A 69 -10.86 -1.85 2.52
C LYS A 69 -9.88 -0.71 2.86
N ILE A 70 -9.47 0.07 1.87
CA ILE A 70 -8.40 1.08 2.05
C ILE A 70 -8.90 2.40 2.60
N ILE A 71 -10.21 2.69 2.56
CA ILE A 71 -10.79 3.89 3.17
C ILE A 71 -10.42 3.97 4.64
N GLY A 72 -9.96 5.15 5.04
CA GLY A 72 -9.56 5.43 6.41
C GLY A 72 -8.33 6.31 6.51
N LEU A 73 -7.91 6.52 7.74
CA LEU A 73 -6.74 7.29 8.09
C LEU A 73 -5.61 6.35 8.48
N TRP A 74 -4.45 6.56 7.88
CA TRP A 74 -3.29 5.71 8.09
C TRP A 74 -2.08 6.54 8.51
N LYS A 75 -1.25 5.94 9.36
CA LYS A 75 -0.01 6.53 9.87
C LYS A 75 1.18 5.74 9.36
N PHE A 76 2.19 6.42 8.86
CA PHE A 76 3.42 5.81 8.38
C PHE A 76 4.09 5.00 9.49
N GLU A 77 4.38 3.75 9.21
CA GLU A 77 5.15 2.87 10.07
C GLU A 77 6.58 2.77 9.55
N THR A 78 7.54 2.95 10.46
CA THR A 78 8.95 2.79 10.10
C THR A 78 9.26 1.30 10.13
N VAL A 79 9.49 0.71 8.97
CA VAL A 79 9.95 -0.67 8.89
C VAL A 79 11.43 -0.71 9.18
N LYS A 80 11.81 -1.38 10.28
CA LYS A 80 13.19 -1.83 10.45
C LYS A 80 13.31 -3.16 9.74
N CYS A 81 13.68 -3.11 8.47
CA CYS A 81 14.00 -4.30 7.70
C CYS A 81 15.43 -4.72 8.06
N PRO A 82 15.65 -5.89 8.69
CA PRO A 82 16.99 -6.33 9.12
C PRO A 82 17.92 -6.62 7.92
N ASP A 83 17.35 -7.13 6.83
CA ASP A 83 18.08 -7.60 5.64
C ASP A 83 18.05 -6.63 4.46
N CYS A 84 17.35 -5.50 4.60
CA CYS A 84 17.41 -4.43 3.62
C CYS A 84 18.82 -3.85 3.69
N VAL A 85 19.63 -4.23 2.70
CA VAL A 85 21.01 -3.79 2.46
C VAL A 85 21.22 -2.41 3.06
N LYS A 86 22.22 -2.28 3.93
CA LYS A 86 22.71 -1.03 4.55
C LYS A 86 23.21 -0.06 3.47
N GLY A 87 22.32 0.34 2.58
CA GLY A 87 22.50 1.25 1.47
C GLY A 87 22.14 2.65 1.93
N LYS A 88 23.12 3.53 1.83
CA LYS A 88 23.13 4.90 2.30
C LYS A 88 21.90 5.69 1.83
N LYS A 89 21.00 5.97 2.77
CA LYS A 89 20.33 7.24 3.09
C LYS A 89 19.05 6.85 3.82
N LYS A 90 18.85 7.33 5.05
CA LYS A 90 17.51 7.36 5.65
C LYS A 90 16.64 8.14 4.66
N HIS A 91 15.89 7.46 3.81
CA HIS A 91 14.80 8.10 3.09
C HIS A 91 13.86 8.58 4.18
N LYS A 92 14.00 9.86 4.57
CA LYS A 92 13.03 10.54 5.41
C LYS A 92 11.78 10.59 4.56
N ASN A 93 10.96 9.54 4.63
CA ASN A 93 9.64 9.62 4.03
C ASN A 93 8.96 10.80 4.72
N LYS A 94 8.75 11.85 3.94
CA LYS A 94 8.15 13.09 4.40
C LYS A 94 6.68 12.85 4.70
N MET A 95 6.04 11.88 4.05
CA MET A 95 4.62 11.57 4.20
C MET A 95 4.39 10.71 5.44
N LYS A 96 3.90 11.33 6.52
CA LYS A 96 3.68 10.67 7.81
C LYS A 96 2.27 10.12 7.99
N TYR A 97 1.30 10.65 7.25
CA TYR A 97 -0.08 10.19 7.29
C TYR A 97 -0.65 10.20 5.89
N ILE A 98 -1.61 9.31 5.66
CA ILE A 98 -2.46 9.34 4.48
C ILE A 98 -3.93 9.26 4.92
N LEU A 99 -4.79 10.03 4.25
CA LEU A 99 -6.23 9.89 4.35
C LEU A 99 -6.73 9.36 3.01
N VAL A 100 -7.37 8.20 3.04
CA VAL A 100 -7.99 7.60 1.86
C VAL A 100 -9.49 7.78 1.97
N THR A 101 -10.06 8.40 0.96
CA THR A 101 -11.52 8.60 0.78
C THR A 101 -12.02 7.71 -0.36
N ASN A 102 -13.27 7.89 -0.80
CA ASN A 102 -13.80 7.16 -1.96
C ASN A 102 -13.08 7.52 -3.26
N ASP A 103 -12.61 8.76 -3.37
CA ASP A 103 -12.18 9.35 -4.64
C ASP A 103 -10.72 9.80 -4.64
N GLU A 104 -10.14 10.08 -3.47
CA GLU A 104 -8.77 10.58 -3.34
C GLU A 104 -7.97 9.98 -2.19
N ILE A 105 -6.65 9.96 -2.37
CA ILE A 105 -5.62 9.71 -1.37
C ILE A 105 -4.92 11.04 -1.09
N ILE A 106 -4.98 11.50 0.16
CA ILE A 106 -4.34 12.73 0.62
C ILE A 106 -3.12 12.37 1.46
N PHE A 107 -1.94 12.82 1.05
CA PHE A 107 -0.69 12.61 1.77
C PHE A 107 -0.36 13.83 2.64
N TYR A 108 0.02 13.60 3.90
CA TYR A 108 0.38 14.66 4.85
C TYR A 108 1.83 14.54 5.30
N GLN A 109 2.54 15.68 5.39
CA GLN A 109 3.94 15.68 5.81
C GLN A 109 4.14 15.49 7.32
N ARG A 110 3.19 15.99 8.11
CA ARG A 110 3.28 16.05 9.58
C ARG A 110 1.94 15.67 10.19
N LYS A 111 1.24 16.57 10.87
CA LYS A 111 -0.09 16.30 11.43
C LYS A 111 -1.16 16.45 10.35
N ILE A 112 -2.29 15.80 10.52
CA ILE A 112 -3.45 15.93 9.63
C ILE A 112 -4.00 17.35 9.77
N SER A 113 -3.75 18.16 8.75
CA SER A 113 -4.31 19.51 8.60
C SER A 113 -4.11 19.98 7.17
N LEU A 114 -4.95 20.92 6.73
CA LEU A 114 -4.84 21.49 5.38
C LEU A 114 -3.45 22.10 5.10
N LYS A 115 -2.84 22.73 6.11
CA LYS A 115 -1.49 23.32 6.02
C LYS A 115 -0.36 22.30 5.80
N ASN A 116 -0.62 21.02 6.05
CA ASN A 116 0.38 19.95 5.98
C ASN A 116 0.15 18.97 4.82
N ILE A 117 -0.80 19.25 3.92
CA ILE A 117 -1.03 18.44 2.72
C ILE A 117 0.23 18.52 1.85
N ALA A 118 0.81 17.37 1.57
CA ALA A 118 1.98 17.22 0.71
C ALA A 118 1.57 17.04 -0.75
N ARG A 119 0.51 16.24 -0.97
CA ARG A 119 0.07 15.75 -2.27
C ARG A 119 -1.36 15.22 -2.14
N LYS A 120 -2.14 15.32 -3.20
CA LYS A 120 -3.45 14.68 -3.36
C LYS A 120 -3.44 13.88 -4.65
N GLU A 121 -3.96 12.68 -4.62
CA GLU A 121 -4.06 11.80 -5.77
C GLU A 121 -5.48 11.28 -5.92
N LYS A 122 -6.02 11.32 -7.13
CA LYS A 122 -7.31 10.66 -7.40
C LYS A 122 -7.11 9.14 -7.39
N ILE A 123 -8.13 8.40 -6.97
CA ILE A 123 -8.15 6.94 -7.04
C ILE A 123 -8.57 6.55 -8.47
N ILE A 124 -7.59 6.58 -9.37
CA ILE A 124 -7.73 6.14 -10.77
C ILE A 124 -6.99 4.82 -10.92
N PHE A 125 -7.68 3.78 -11.36
CA PHE A 125 -7.04 2.50 -11.66
C PHE A 125 -6.47 2.51 -13.07
N THR A 126 -5.27 1.95 -13.26
CA THR A 126 -4.73 1.75 -14.61
C THR A 126 -5.41 0.55 -15.28
N ASP A 127 -5.65 0.67 -16.58
CA ASP A 127 -6.04 -0.43 -17.45
C ASP A 127 -4.86 -0.97 -18.29
N LYS A 128 -3.64 -0.49 -18.03
CA LYS A 128 -2.40 -0.99 -18.65
C LYS A 128 -1.86 -2.14 -17.80
N PHE A 129 -1.96 -3.35 -18.33
CA PHE A 129 -1.52 -4.57 -17.67
C PHE A 129 -0.33 -5.20 -18.40
N ASP A 130 0.57 -5.79 -17.60
CA ASP A 130 1.57 -6.76 -18.00
C ASP A 130 1.46 -8.01 -17.11
N TRP A 131 2.35 -8.97 -17.31
CA TRP A 131 2.41 -10.21 -16.53
C TRP A 131 2.66 -10.01 -15.03
N TYR A 132 3.13 -8.84 -14.60
CA TYR A 132 3.44 -8.50 -13.22
C TYR A 132 2.43 -7.53 -12.58
N SER A 133 1.48 -7.02 -13.37
CA SER A 133 0.51 -6.00 -12.99
C SER A 133 -0.62 -6.58 -12.13
N GLY A 134 -1.10 -5.79 -11.17
CA GLY A 134 -2.36 -6.08 -10.49
C GLY A 134 -3.54 -5.39 -11.18
N VAL A 135 -4.75 -5.95 -11.05
CA VAL A 135 -6.00 -5.29 -11.51
C VAL A 135 -6.38 -4.06 -10.67
N THR A 136 -5.67 -3.86 -9.55
CA THR A 136 -5.93 -2.82 -8.55
C THR A 136 -4.82 -1.78 -8.45
N ASP A 137 -3.89 -1.75 -9.41
CA ASP A 137 -2.84 -0.74 -9.47
C ASP A 137 -3.44 0.64 -9.78
N LEU A 138 -2.96 1.67 -9.08
CA LEU A 138 -3.40 3.06 -9.24
C LEU A 138 -2.46 3.85 -10.14
N LEU A 139 -3.01 4.71 -10.98
CA LEU A 139 -2.30 5.70 -11.76
C LEU A 139 -2.32 7.03 -11.01
N PHE A 140 -1.14 7.58 -10.73
CA PHE A 140 -0.99 8.91 -10.15
C PHE A 140 -0.78 9.97 -11.24
N ASP A 141 -0.97 11.25 -10.88
CA ASP A 141 -0.91 12.39 -11.80
C ASP A 141 0.45 12.52 -12.51
N ASP A 142 1.54 12.09 -11.86
CA ASP A 142 2.91 12.05 -12.40
C ASP A 142 3.17 10.82 -13.29
N LYS A 143 2.12 10.11 -13.72
CA LYS A 143 2.17 8.86 -14.51
C LYS A 143 2.81 7.68 -13.79
N SER A 144 3.16 7.82 -12.51
CA SER A 144 3.64 6.67 -11.75
C SER A 144 2.49 5.72 -11.40
N ILE A 145 2.77 4.43 -11.43
CA ILE A 145 1.81 3.38 -11.12
C ILE A 145 2.12 2.82 -9.74
N TRP A 146 1.14 2.81 -8.85
CA TRP A 146 1.30 2.39 -7.47
C TRP A 146 0.42 1.19 -7.15
N SER A 147 1.05 0.12 -6.69
CA SER A 147 0.34 -1.02 -6.14
C SER A 147 0.01 -0.77 -4.67
N ILE A 148 -1.24 -1.04 -4.31
CA ILE A 148 -1.72 -0.97 -2.94
C ILE A 148 -2.08 -2.38 -2.47
N GLN A 149 -1.55 -2.77 -1.32
CA GLN A 149 -1.85 -4.03 -0.66
C GLN A 149 -2.28 -3.77 0.77
N ILE A 150 -3.28 -4.51 1.22
CA ILE A 150 -3.71 -4.50 2.60
C ILE A 150 -3.43 -5.89 3.19
N ASP A 151 -3.04 -5.94 4.46
CA ASP A 151 -2.90 -7.21 5.15
C ASP A 151 -4.28 -7.84 5.44
N ASP A 152 -4.27 -9.12 5.80
CA ASP A 152 -5.50 -9.85 6.12
C ASP A 152 -6.28 -9.26 7.29
N THR A 153 -5.60 -8.55 8.20
CA THR A 153 -6.26 -7.92 9.35
C THR A 153 -6.91 -6.58 9.01
N GLY A 154 -6.63 -6.02 7.84
CA GLY A 154 -7.10 -4.69 7.44
C GLY A 154 -6.42 -3.53 8.18
N LYS A 155 -5.35 -3.80 8.94
CA LYS A 155 -4.66 -2.82 9.80
C LYS A 155 -3.42 -2.25 9.16
N TYR A 156 -2.84 -2.92 8.17
CA TYR A 156 -1.60 -2.51 7.53
C TYR A 156 -1.79 -2.35 6.03
N LEU A 157 -1.31 -1.23 5.53
CA LEU A 157 -1.30 -0.87 4.13
C LEU A 157 0.14 -0.79 3.65
N LYS A 158 0.44 -1.50 2.58
CA LYS A 158 1.68 -1.39 1.83
C LYS A 158 1.38 -0.69 0.51
N ILE A 159 2.07 0.40 0.24
CA ILE A 159 1.99 1.13 -1.03
C ILE A 159 3.38 1.15 -1.63
N TYR A 160 3.52 0.71 -2.88
CA TYR A 160 4.79 0.76 -3.56
C TYR A 160 4.64 1.13 -5.03
N ASN A 161 5.65 1.85 -5.53
CA ASN A 161 5.70 2.19 -6.94
C ASN A 161 6.03 0.92 -7.74
N SER A 162 5.12 0.53 -8.62
CA SER A 162 5.18 -0.70 -9.40
C SER A 162 5.34 -0.45 -10.90
N GLY A 163 5.49 0.80 -11.33
CA GLY A 163 5.71 1.11 -12.74
C GLY A 163 5.52 2.57 -13.10
N VAL A 164 5.59 2.84 -14.39
CA VAL A 164 5.25 4.13 -15.00
C VAL A 164 4.36 3.86 -16.20
N GLU A 165 3.32 4.67 -16.39
CA GLU A 165 2.44 4.57 -17.54
C GLU A 165 3.02 5.35 -18.73
N TYR A 166 3.07 4.68 -19.88
CA TYR A 166 3.34 5.27 -21.19
C TYR A 166 2.08 5.17 -22.06
N GLU A 167 2.08 5.86 -23.20
CA GLU A 167 0.92 5.96 -24.10
C GLU A 167 0.23 4.62 -24.37
N ASN A 168 1.03 3.59 -24.71
CA ASN A 168 0.52 2.27 -25.08
C ASN A 168 1.02 1.13 -24.20
N SER A 169 1.80 1.42 -23.16
CA SER A 169 2.47 0.39 -22.37
C SER A 169 2.71 0.81 -20.93
N ARG A 170 3.14 -0.18 -20.15
CA ARG A 170 3.61 -0.01 -18.79
C ARG A 170 5.13 -0.20 -18.75
N GLY A 171 5.83 0.73 -18.13
CA GLY A 171 7.24 0.58 -17.77
C GLY A 171 7.41 -0.13 -16.42
N LEU A 172 8.38 -1.03 -16.35
CA LEU A 172 8.76 -1.71 -15.11
C LEU A 172 9.80 -0.90 -14.33
N ILE A 173 9.74 -0.97 -13.00
CA ILE A 173 10.80 -0.45 -12.13
C ILE A 173 11.80 -1.56 -11.85
N VAL A 174 12.98 -1.44 -12.45
CA VAL A 174 14.04 -2.45 -12.35
C VAL A 174 14.89 -2.27 -11.08
N SER A 175 14.94 -1.07 -10.51
CA SER A 175 15.63 -0.79 -9.24
C SER A 175 15.06 0.41 -8.50
N GLY A 176 15.33 0.53 -7.20
CA GLY A 176 14.93 1.71 -6.41
C GLY A 176 13.44 1.79 -6.09
N VAL A 177 12.75 0.66 -6.03
CA VAL A 177 11.31 0.58 -5.70
C VAL A 177 11.04 1.32 -4.39
N SER A 178 10.23 2.37 -4.48
CA SER A 178 9.78 3.12 -3.31
C SER A 178 8.65 2.35 -2.64
N ILE A 179 8.90 1.83 -1.43
CA ILE A 179 7.93 1.07 -0.65
C ILE A 179 7.64 1.82 0.65
N ASN A 180 6.35 1.98 0.96
CA ASN A 180 5.87 2.61 2.17
C ASN A 180 4.87 1.71 2.88
N TYR A 181 4.95 1.71 4.21
CA TYR A 181 4.05 0.95 5.06
C TYR A 181 3.29 1.91 5.97
N TYR A 182 2.01 1.66 6.15
CA TYR A 182 1.13 2.46 6.99
C TYR A 182 0.26 1.56 7.85
N LYS A 183 -0.06 2.03 9.06
CA LYS A 183 -0.99 1.41 9.99
C LYS A 183 -2.29 2.20 10.05
N LYS A 184 -3.43 1.53 9.99
CA LYS A 184 -4.75 2.13 10.15
C LYS A 184 -4.89 2.69 11.57
N ILE A 185 -5.35 3.93 11.67
CA ILE A 185 -5.58 4.62 12.95
C ILE A 185 -7.01 5.17 13.07
N LYS A 186 -7.75 5.27 11.98
CA LYS A 186 -9.18 5.56 11.97
C LYS A 186 -9.84 5.01 10.70
#